data_AF-A0AAJ4XWX8-F1
#
_entry.id   AF-A0AAJ4XWX8-F1
#
_cell.length_a   1.000
_cell.length_b   1.000
_cell.length_c   1.000
_cell.angle_alpha   90.00
_cell.angle_beta   90.00
_cell.angle_gamma   90.00
#
_symmetry.space_group_name_H-M   'P 1'
#
loop_
_entity.id
_entity.type
_entity.pdbx_description
1 polymer ?
#
loop_
_entity_poly.entity_id
_entity_poly.type
_entity_poly.pdbx_seq_one_letter_code
_entity_poly.pdbx_strand_id
1 'polypeptide(L)'
;MTVRKNQANLTADEKRRFTDALLQLKHSGRYDAFVTTHNAFILGDTDNGERTGHRSPSFLPWHRRFLLEFERALQSVDASVALPYWDWSTDRSPRSTLWAPDFLGGTGRSLDGRVMDGPFAASAGNWPISVRVDGRTYLRRSLGSGTRELPTRAEVDSVLGMATYDMAPWNSSSDGFRNHLEGWRGVNLHNRVHVWVGGQMATGVSPNDPVFWLHHAYIDKLWADWQRRHPASGYLPLSGTPDVVDLDETMKPWNDVKPADLLDHTAFYTFDTV
;
A
#
# COMPACT_ATOMS: atom_id res chain seq x y z
N MET A 1 1.28 -1.50 -22.37
CA MET A 1 1.92 -1.77 -21.07
C MET A 1 1.44 -0.71 -20.09
N THR A 2 0.96 -1.11 -18.91
CA THR A 2 0.43 -0.20 -17.89
C THR A 2 1.54 0.68 -17.33
N VAL A 3 1.30 1.99 -17.20
CA VAL A 3 2.24 2.94 -16.57
C VAL A 3 1.60 3.51 -15.32
N ARG A 4 2.21 3.24 -14.17
CA ARG A 4 1.83 3.81 -12.87
C ARG A 4 2.47 5.19 -12.71
N LYS A 5 1.66 6.22 -12.54
CA LYS A 5 2.11 7.61 -12.50
C LYS A 5 2.16 8.16 -11.08
N ASN A 6 3.02 9.16 -10.85
CA ASN A 6 2.93 9.96 -9.63
C ASN A 6 1.56 10.64 -9.58
N GLN A 7 0.85 10.51 -8.45
CA GLN A 7 -0.46 11.13 -8.25
C GLN A 7 -0.47 12.64 -8.53
N ALA A 8 0.65 13.32 -8.25
CA ALA A 8 0.79 14.76 -8.45
C ALA A 8 0.79 15.16 -9.93
N ASN A 9 1.12 14.21 -10.82
CA ASN A 9 1.20 14.40 -12.26
C ASN A 9 -0.07 13.92 -13.00
N LEU A 10 -1.08 13.41 -12.28
CA LEU A 10 -2.33 13.02 -12.90
C LEU A 10 -3.09 14.24 -13.43
N THR A 11 -3.58 14.11 -14.66
CA THR A 11 -4.57 15.03 -15.22
C THR A 11 -5.90 14.91 -14.48
N ALA A 12 -6.75 15.94 -14.62
CA ALA A 12 -8.11 15.91 -14.07
C ALA A 12 -8.94 14.71 -14.60
N ASP A 13 -8.73 14.33 -15.87
CA ASP A 13 -9.40 13.19 -16.48
C ASP A 13 -8.93 11.85 -15.89
N GLU A 14 -7.63 11.70 -15.61
CA GLU A 14 -7.08 10.50 -14.98
C GLU A 14 -7.56 10.36 -13.52
N LYS A 15 -7.56 11.47 -12.76
CA LYS A 15 -8.12 11.49 -11.39
C LYS A 15 -9.57 11.04 -11.40
N ARG A 16 -10.39 11.60 -12.29
CA ARG A 16 -11.81 11.24 -12.44
C ARG A 16 -12.02 9.78 -12.81
N ARG A 17 -11.32 9.26 -13.83
CA ARG A 17 -11.46 7.85 -14.24
C ARG A 17 -11.06 6.89 -13.12
N PHE A 18 -10.00 7.20 -12.39
CA PHE A 18 -9.56 6.41 -11.26
C PHE A 18 -10.61 6.42 -10.12
N THR A 19 -11.13 7.58 -9.74
CA THR A 19 -12.16 7.67 -8.69
C THR A 19 -13.46 6.99 -9.11
N ASP A 20 -13.90 7.17 -10.36
CA ASP A 20 -15.09 6.50 -10.90
C ASP A 20 -14.94 4.97 -10.88
N ALA A 21 -13.77 4.43 -11.28
CA ALA A 21 -13.50 3.00 -11.24
C ALA A 21 -13.52 2.43 -9.81
N LEU A 22 -13.00 3.18 -8.83
CA LEU A 22 -13.08 2.82 -7.41
C LEU A 22 -14.52 2.74 -6.92
N LEU A 23 -15.33 3.77 -7.23
CA LEU A 23 -16.74 3.82 -6.82
C LEU A 23 -17.53 2.67 -7.46
N GLN A 24 -17.25 2.31 -8.72
CA GLN A 24 -17.90 1.17 -9.37
C GLN A 24 -17.50 -0.18 -8.75
N LEU A 25 -16.21 -0.39 -8.44
CA LEU A 25 -15.78 -1.60 -7.72
C LEU A 25 -16.40 -1.70 -6.33
N LYS A 26 -16.58 -0.55 -5.66
CA LYS A 26 -17.27 -0.48 -4.37
C LYS A 26 -18.73 -0.85 -4.49
N HIS A 27 -19.44 -0.25 -5.45
CA HIS A 27 -20.86 -0.53 -5.71
C HIS A 27 -21.10 -2.00 -6.08
N SER A 28 -20.18 -2.63 -6.81
CA SER A 28 -20.29 -4.05 -7.15
C SER A 28 -19.96 -5.00 -6.00
N GLY A 29 -19.59 -4.49 -4.81
CA GLY A 29 -19.14 -5.27 -3.66
C GLY A 29 -17.74 -5.90 -3.78
N ARG A 30 -17.09 -5.78 -4.95
CA ARG A 30 -15.78 -6.39 -5.21
C ARG A 30 -14.67 -5.74 -4.39
N TYR A 31 -14.79 -4.44 -4.11
CA TYR A 31 -13.82 -3.71 -3.29
C TYR A 31 -13.69 -4.29 -1.87
N ASP A 32 -14.81 -4.71 -1.26
CA ASP A 32 -14.84 -5.18 0.13
C ASP A 32 -14.14 -6.54 0.31
N ALA A 33 -14.00 -7.32 -0.76
CA ALA A 33 -13.19 -8.53 -0.75
C ALA A 33 -11.72 -8.21 -0.48
N PHE A 34 -11.17 -7.15 -1.09
CA PHE A 34 -9.79 -6.71 -0.84
C PHE A 34 -9.58 -6.28 0.62
N VAL A 35 -10.53 -5.51 1.17
CA VAL A 35 -10.47 -5.09 2.59
C VAL A 35 -10.49 -6.31 3.51
N THR A 36 -11.34 -7.30 3.21
CA THR A 36 -11.46 -8.55 3.98
C THR A 36 -10.18 -9.37 3.93
N THR A 37 -9.63 -9.58 2.72
CA THR A 37 -8.39 -10.33 2.53
C THR A 37 -7.25 -9.68 3.30
N HIS A 38 -7.01 -8.38 3.12
CA HIS A 38 -5.91 -7.70 3.82
C HIS A 38 -6.05 -7.80 5.34
N ASN A 39 -7.25 -7.59 5.89
CA ASN A 39 -7.47 -7.68 7.32
C ASN A 39 -7.24 -9.10 7.87
N ALA A 40 -7.57 -10.14 7.10
CA ALA A 40 -7.30 -11.52 7.48
C ALA A 40 -5.79 -11.78 7.64
N PHE A 41 -4.95 -11.27 6.74
CA PHE A 41 -3.49 -11.39 6.84
C PHE A 41 -2.90 -10.54 7.97
N ILE A 42 -3.39 -9.31 8.17
CA ILE A 42 -2.97 -8.50 9.34
C ILE A 42 -3.22 -9.23 10.67
N LEU A 43 -4.35 -9.93 10.79
CA LEU A 43 -4.71 -10.68 11.99
C LEU A 43 -3.99 -12.05 12.09
N GLY A 44 -3.67 -12.66 10.96
CA GLY A 44 -3.04 -13.98 10.88
C GLY A 44 -1.52 -13.95 11.02
N ASP A 45 -0.86 -12.91 10.50
CA ASP A 45 0.60 -12.84 10.45
C ASP A 45 1.18 -12.50 11.84
N THR A 46 2.03 -13.39 12.36
CA THR A 46 2.64 -13.24 13.69
C THR A 46 4.16 -13.43 13.66
N ASP A 47 4.89 -12.77 14.57
CA ASP A 47 6.36 -12.87 14.61
C ASP A 47 6.89 -14.26 15.03
N ASN A 48 6.03 -15.07 15.65
CA ASN A 48 6.35 -16.39 16.22
C ASN A 48 5.52 -17.53 15.59
N GLY A 49 4.93 -17.29 14.43
CA GLY A 49 4.18 -18.30 13.65
C GLY A 49 4.09 -17.89 12.19
N GLU A 50 3.22 -18.54 11.42
CA GLU A 50 3.05 -18.27 9.99
C GLU A 50 2.84 -16.77 9.71
N ARG A 51 3.57 -16.25 8.71
CA ARG A 51 3.49 -14.86 8.27
C ARG A 51 3.75 -14.76 6.77
N THR A 52 2.81 -14.14 6.06
CA THR A 52 2.84 -14.07 4.59
C THR A 52 2.74 -12.63 4.06
N GLY A 53 1.75 -11.86 4.52
CA GLY A 53 1.43 -10.54 3.96
C GLY A 53 2.19 -9.39 4.61
N HIS A 54 2.54 -9.52 5.88
CA HIS A 54 3.17 -8.49 6.71
C HIS A 54 4.27 -9.08 7.58
N ARG A 55 5.09 -8.21 8.16
CA ARG A 55 6.18 -8.48 9.10
C ARG A 55 7.07 -9.65 8.69
N SER A 56 7.25 -9.85 7.39
CA SER A 56 7.92 -11.01 6.82
C SER A 56 8.53 -10.64 5.47
N PRO A 57 9.52 -11.40 4.98
CA PRO A 57 10.15 -11.12 3.70
C PRO A 57 9.16 -11.04 2.53
N SER A 58 8.06 -11.80 2.56
CA SER A 58 7.03 -11.78 1.53
C SER A 58 6.15 -10.54 1.53
N PHE A 59 6.29 -9.62 2.50
CA PHE A 59 5.55 -8.34 2.54
C PHE A 59 5.54 -7.62 1.18
N LEU A 60 6.70 -7.49 0.54
CA LEU A 60 6.85 -6.78 -0.73
C LEU A 60 6.21 -7.52 -1.92
N PRO A 61 6.55 -8.79 -2.22
CA PRO A 61 5.90 -9.54 -3.30
C PRO A 61 4.40 -9.76 -3.06
N TRP A 62 3.97 -9.95 -1.81
CA TRP A 62 2.55 -10.12 -1.48
C TRP A 62 1.76 -8.86 -1.81
N HIS A 63 2.23 -7.68 -1.39
CA HIS A 63 1.58 -6.42 -1.75
C HIS A 63 1.68 -6.13 -3.25
N ARG A 64 2.79 -6.46 -3.93
CA ARG A 64 2.86 -6.37 -5.40
C ARG A 64 1.77 -7.20 -6.08
N ARG A 65 1.56 -8.45 -5.68
CA ARG A 65 0.46 -9.27 -6.21
C ARG A 65 -0.91 -8.69 -5.86
N PHE A 66 -1.08 -8.21 -4.63
CA PHE A 66 -2.33 -7.59 -4.18
C PHE A 66 -2.68 -6.34 -5.02
N LEU A 67 -1.69 -5.50 -5.32
CA LEU A 67 -1.83 -4.35 -6.23
C LEU A 67 -2.15 -4.79 -7.66
N LEU A 68 -1.53 -5.86 -8.17
CA LEU A 68 -1.81 -6.39 -9.51
C LEU A 68 -3.27 -6.88 -9.63
N GLU A 69 -3.77 -7.60 -8.64
CA GLU A 69 -5.19 -8.03 -8.61
C GLU A 69 -6.14 -6.84 -8.57
N PHE A 70 -5.81 -5.84 -7.75
CA PHE A 70 -6.62 -4.65 -7.63
C PHE A 70 -6.60 -3.78 -8.91
N GLU A 71 -5.45 -3.61 -9.54
CA GLU A 71 -5.30 -2.89 -10.81
C GLU A 71 -6.05 -3.60 -11.95
N ARG A 72 -5.99 -4.94 -12.03
CA ARG A 72 -6.81 -5.73 -12.97
C ARG A 72 -8.31 -5.54 -12.72
N ALA A 73 -8.72 -5.46 -11.45
CA ALA A 73 -10.12 -5.19 -11.11
C ALA A 73 -10.55 -3.79 -11.59
N LEU A 74 -9.72 -2.75 -11.40
CA LEU A 74 -9.98 -1.42 -11.93
C LEU A 74 -10.04 -1.41 -13.45
N GLN A 75 -9.11 -2.10 -14.11
CA GLN A 75 -9.05 -2.20 -15.57
C GLN A 75 -10.23 -2.97 -16.18
N SER A 76 -10.86 -3.86 -15.40
CA SER A 76 -12.12 -4.49 -15.81
C SER A 76 -13.31 -3.52 -15.82
N VAL A 77 -13.19 -2.37 -15.16
CA VAL A 77 -14.16 -1.27 -15.19
C VAL A 77 -13.79 -0.24 -16.27
N ASP A 78 -12.54 0.22 -16.27
CA ASP A 78 -11.99 1.11 -17.29
C ASP A 78 -10.54 0.71 -17.60
N ALA A 79 -10.32 0.14 -18.78
CA ALA A 79 -9.02 -0.38 -19.23
C ALA A 79 -7.92 0.69 -19.33
N SER A 80 -8.27 1.99 -19.31
CA SER A 80 -7.29 3.08 -19.31
C SER A 80 -6.74 3.40 -17.91
N VAL A 81 -7.35 2.86 -16.85
CA VAL A 81 -6.92 3.12 -15.47
C VAL A 81 -5.67 2.31 -15.14
N ALA A 82 -4.71 3.01 -14.51
CA ALA A 82 -3.54 2.44 -13.85
C ALA A 82 -3.50 2.94 -12.41
N LEU A 83 -2.86 2.19 -11.51
CA LEU A 83 -2.67 2.64 -10.14
C LEU A 83 -1.69 3.81 -10.10
N PRO A 84 -2.08 4.98 -9.58
CA PRO A 84 -1.12 6.02 -9.26
C PRO A 84 -0.38 5.68 -7.97
N TYR A 85 0.80 6.27 -7.79
CA TYR A 85 1.53 6.19 -6.53
C TYR A 85 1.59 7.55 -5.82
N TRP A 86 1.59 7.53 -4.49
CA TRP A 86 1.80 8.71 -3.66
C TRP A 86 3.23 8.74 -3.16
N ASP A 87 4.07 9.57 -3.77
CA ASP A 87 5.38 9.90 -3.20
C ASP A 87 5.21 10.83 -1.99
N TRP A 88 4.95 10.23 -0.83
CA TRP A 88 4.86 10.92 0.45
C TRP A 88 6.19 11.50 0.94
N SER A 89 7.31 11.18 0.30
CA SER A 89 8.62 11.77 0.64
C SER A 89 8.77 13.17 0.07
N THR A 90 8.07 13.45 -1.03
CA THR A 90 7.98 14.76 -1.69
C THR A 90 6.69 15.46 -1.32
N ASP A 91 5.54 14.82 -1.54
CA ASP A 91 4.22 15.39 -1.29
C ASP A 91 3.73 15.10 0.13
N ARG A 92 4.26 15.88 1.07
CA ARG A 92 4.13 15.66 2.54
C ARG A 92 2.98 16.44 3.19
N SER A 93 2.32 17.32 2.46
CA SER A 93 1.39 18.30 3.03
C SER A 93 -0.02 17.73 3.12
N PRO A 94 -0.77 17.94 4.22
CA PRO A 94 -2.19 17.63 4.29
C PRO A 94 -3.05 18.55 3.38
N ARG A 95 -2.43 19.54 2.73
CA ARG A 95 -3.07 20.46 1.77
C ARG A 95 -2.69 20.16 0.32
N SER A 96 -2.04 19.03 0.05
CA SER A 96 -1.64 18.70 -1.31
C SER A 96 -2.81 18.35 -2.23
N THR A 97 -2.54 18.29 -3.54
CA THR A 97 -3.56 17.95 -4.53
C THR A 97 -4.05 16.50 -4.43
N LEU A 98 -3.37 15.66 -3.64
CA LEU A 98 -3.83 14.32 -3.28
C LEU A 98 -5.13 14.38 -2.48
N TRP A 99 -5.17 15.29 -1.51
CA TRP A 99 -6.24 15.46 -0.53
C TRP A 99 -7.31 16.46 -0.96
N ALA A 100 -7.28 16.87 -2.23
CA ALA A 100 -8.27 17.79 -2.78
C ALA A 100 -9.63 17.10 -3.00
N PRO A 101 -10.75 17.85 -2.99
CA PRO A 101 -12.09 17.31 -3.20
C PRO A 101 -12.32 16.65 -4.57
N ASP A 102 -11.52 16.98 -5.58
CA ASP A 102 -11.58 16.35 -6.91
C ASP A 102 -10.81 15.01 -6.98
N PHE A 103 -10.18 14.59 -5.88
CA PHE A 103 -9.45 13.32 -5.81
C PHE A 103 -9.79 12.49 -4.56
N LEU A 104 -8.95 12.48 -3.50
CA LEU A 104 -9.19 11.60 -2.36
C LEU A 104 -10.02 12.23 -1.23
N GLY A 105 -10.27 13.54 -1.28
CA GLY A 105 -10.86 14.30 -0.16
C GLY A 105 -9.86 14.50 0.98
N GLY A 106 -10.16 15.45 1.86
CA GLY A 106 -9.26 15.95 2.88
C GLY A 106 -9.15 15.09 4.14
N THR A 107 -8.64 15.74 5.19
CA THR A 107 -8.62 15.19 6.55
C THR A 107 -10.01 15.11 7.15
N GLY A 108 -10.17 14.29 8.17
CA GLY A 108 -11.40 14.21 8.94
C GLY A 108 -11.62 15.44 9.82
N ARG A 109 -12.90 15.77 10.08
CA ARG A 109 -13.23 16.80 11.07
C ARG A 109 -12.78 16.37 12.47
N SER A 110 -12.41 17.33 13.31
CA SER A 110 -11.83 17.09 14.63
C SER A 110 -12.68 16.26 15.59
N LEU A 111 -14.02 16.34 15.49
CA LEU A 111 -14.94 15.69 16.43
C LEU A 111 -14.87 14.17 16.39
N ASP A 112 -14.88 13.58 15.20
CA ASP A 112 -15.02 12.12 15.01
C ASP A 112 -14.10 11.56 13.91
N GLY A 113 -13.25 12.41 13.34
CA GLY A 113 -12.36 12.08 12.24
C GLY A 113 -13.08 11.83 10.92
N ARG A 114 -14.37 12.12 10.78
CA ARG A 114 -15.14 11.86 9.54
C ARG A 114 -14.62 12.73 8.39
N VAL A 115 -14.28 12.11 7.27
CA VAL A 115 -13.95 12.81 6.00
C VAL A 115 -15.23 13.50 5.48
N MET A 116 -15.10 14.79 5.13
CA MET A 116 -16.25 15.66 4.88
C MET A 116 -16.41 16.09 3.41
N ASP A 117 -15.41 15.84 2.57
CA ASP A 117 -15.34 16.25 1.18
C ASP A 117 -14.75 15.13 0.28
N GLY A 118 -14.85 15.36 -1.03
CA GLY A 118 -14.41 14.40 -2.03
C GLY A 118 -15.35 13.21 -2.24
N PRO A 119 -15.03 12.35 -3.22
CA PRO A 119 -15.91 11.27 -3.67
C PRO A 119 -16.12 10.17 -2.61
N PHE A 120 -15.25 10.11 -1.60
CA PHE A 120 -15.28 9.09 -0.54
C PHE A 120 -15.86 9.60 0.78
N ALA A 121 -16.31 10.86 0.84
CA ALA A 121 -17.03 11.37 1.98
C ALA A 121 -18.36 10.62 2.15
N ALA A 122 -18.73 10.31 3.39
CA ALA A 122 -19.97 9.58 3.65
C ALA A 122 -21.24 10.37 3.26
N SER A 123 -21.16 11.69 3.11
CA SER A 123 -22.25 12.52 2.57
C SER A 123 -22.50 12.29 1.08
N ALA A 124 -21.51 11.79 0.32
CA ALA A 124 -21.67 11.45 -1.09
C ALA A 124 -22.47 10.16 -1.31
N GLY A 125 -22.68 9.35 -0.26
CA GLY A 125 -23.48 8.13 -0.32
C GLY A 125 -22.83 6.94 -1.04
N ASN A 126 -21.64 7.12 -1.64
CA ASN A 126 -21.02 6.12 -2.52
C ASN A 126 -19.88 5.32 -1.86
N TRP A 127 -19.57 5.56 -0.58
CA TRP A 127 -18.43 4.93 0.10
C TRP A 127 -18.77 4.40 1.52
N PRO A 128 -19.63 3.38 1.63
CA PRO A 128 -19.95 2.77 2.92
C PRO A 128 -18.76 1.97 3.47
N ILE A 129 -18.48 2.08 4.76
CA ILE A 129 -17.47 1.23 5.42
C ILE A 129 -18.13 -0.04 5.95
N SER A 130 -18.17 -1.09 5.11
CA SER A 130 -18.81 -2.37 5.41
C SER A 130 -17.94 -3.28 6.28
N VAL A 131 -16.70 -3.52 5.85
CA VAL A 131 -15.71 -4.33 6.58
C VAL A 131 -14.98 -3.42 7.56
N ARG A 132 -15.15 -3.64 8.87
CA ARG A 132 -14.78 -2.66 9.90
C ARG A 132 -14.32 -3.30 11.20
N VAL A 133 -13.46 -2.58 11.91
CA VAL A 133 -12.97 -2.93 13.25
C VAL A 133 -13.69 -2.14 14.37
N ASP A 134 -14.48 -1.13 14.01
CA ASP A 134 -15.33 -0.39 14.95
C ASP A 134 -16.75 -0.20 14.41
N GLY A 135 -17.67 0.32 15.22
CA GLY A 135 -19.08 0.43 14.87
C GLY A 135 -19.44 1.51 13.82
N ARG A 136 -18.51 2.38 13.42
CA ARG A 136 -18.76 3.49 12.49
C ARG A 136 -18.65 3.03 11.04
N THR A 137 -19.50 3.61 10.19
CA THR A 137 -19.68 3.19 8.79
C THR A 137 -19.24 4.24 7.77
N TYR A 138 -18.46 5.24 8.20
CA TYR A 138 -17.94 6.31 7.37
C TYR A 138 -16.41 6.34 7.37
N LEU A 139 -15.82 6.79 6.26
CA LEU A 139 -14.38 6.99 6.14
C LEU A 139 -13.90 8.03 7.16
N ARG A 140 -12.80 7.72 7.82
CA ARG A 140 -12.14 8.57 8.80
C ARG A 140 -10.68 8.78 8.45
N ARG A 141 -10.18 9.97 8.75
CA ARG A 141 -8.76 10.36 8.66
C ARG A 141 -8.43 11.36 9.76
N SER A 142 -7.16 11.45 10.11
CA SER A 142 -6.65 12.47 11.04
C SER A 142 -5.21 12.83 10.66
N LEU A 143 -5.07 13.42 9.45
CA LEU A 143 -3.78 13.63 8.80
C LEU A 143 -2.81 14.38 9.74
N GLY A 144 -1.67 13.76 10.03
CA GLY A 144 -0.62 14.33 10.89
C GLY A 144 -0.89 14.31 12.39
N SER A 145 -1.97 13.67 12.85
CA SER A 145 -2.30 13.59 14.28
C SER A 145 -1.57 12.46 15.00
N GLY A 146 -1.46 11.27 14.37
CA GLY A 146 -0.80 10.11 14.98
C GLY A 146 0.73 10.20 14.97
N THR A 147 1.29 10.92 14.00
CA THR A 147 2.69 11.30 13.91
C THR A 147 2.78 12.62 13.16
N ARG A 148 3.69 13.50 13.58
CA ARG A 148 3.72 14.89 13.09
C ARG A 148 4.19 14.99 11.64
N GLU A 149 5.05 14.08 11.20
CA GLU A 149 5.69 14.16 9.90
C GLU A 149 5.67 12.83 9.15
N LEU A 150 5.46 12.92 7.83
CA LEU A 150 5.70 11.83 6.90
C LEU A 150 7.21 11.58 6.73
N PRO A 151 7.61 10.39 6.26
CA PRO A 151 9.02 10.14 5.96
C PRO A 151 9.58 11.08 4.90
N THR A 152 10.84 11.45 5.03
CA THR A 152 11.60 12.35 4.14
C THR A 152 12.30 11.56 3.04
N ARG A 153 12.72 12.27 1.99
CA ARG A 153 13.57 11.69 0.93
C ARG A 153 14.90 11.17 1.48
N ALA A 154 15.51 11.86 2.45
CA ALA A 154 16.75 11.41 3.08
C ALA A 154 16.57 10.10 3.86
N GLU A 155 15.46 9.95 4.57
CA GLU A 155 15.12 8.69 5.25
C GLU A 155 14.87 7.57 4.23
N VAL A 156 14.15 7.84 3.13
CA VAL A 156 13.98 6.89 2.03
C VAL A 156 15.33 6.47 1.45
N ASP A 157 16.21 7.41 1.13
CA ASP A 157 17.53 7.13 0.55
C ASP A 157 18.42 6.32 1.50
N SER A 158 18.30 6.54 2.81
CA SER A 158 19.03 5.72 3.81
C SER A 158 18.61 4.26 3.78
N VAL A 159 17.30 3.98 3.65
CA VAL A 159 16.76 2.61 3.57
C VAL A 159 17.09 1.98 2.23
N LEU A 160 16.98 2.73 1.13
CA LEU A 160 17.38 2.29 -0.20
C LEU A 160 18.89 2.02 -0.32
N GLY A 161 19.72 2.53 0.60
CA GLY A 161 21.15 2.24 0.67
C GLY A 161 21.50 0.87 1.28
N MET A 162 20.54 0.16 1.88
CA MET A 162 20.77 -1.13 2.53
C MET A 162 20.90 -2.24 1.49
N ALA A 163 22.07 -2.89 1.39
CA ALA A 163 22.30 -3.93 0.37
C ALA A 163 21.56 -5.24 0.64
N THR A 164 21.30 -5.57 1.90
CA THR A 164 20.62 -6.83 2.27
C THR A 164 19.11 -6.68 2.17
N TYR A 165 18.44 -7.56 1.42
CA TYR A 165 16.99 -7.57 1.27
C TYR A 165 16.27 -7.72 2.61
N ASP A 166 16.57 -8.77 3.34
CA ASP A 166 16.03 -9.07 4.66
C ASP A 166 17.00 -10.00 5.40
N MET A 167 16.81 -10.18 6.71
CA MET A 167 17.65 -11.03 7.53
C MET A 167 16.83 -11.85 8.53
N ALA A 168 17.41 -12.98 8.97
CA ALA A 168 16.90 -13.74 10.10
C ALA A 168 16.72 -12.81 11.33
N PRO A 169 15.64 -12.95 12.11
CA PRO A 169 14.68 -14.07 12.11
C PRO A 169 13.48 -13.91 11.15
N TRP A 170 13.62 -13.08 10.10
CA TRP A 170 12.63 -12.89 9.03
C TRP A 170 11.29 -12.40 9.56
N ASN A 171 11.33 -11.50 10.54
CA ASN A 171 10.13 -11.00 11.20
C ASN A 171 10.21 -9.48 11.49
N SER A 172 9.35 -8.93 12.34
CA SER A 172 9.37 -7.51 12.72
C SER A 172 10.66 -7.07 13.43
N SER A 173 11.48 -8.02 13.90
CA SER A 173 12.75 -7.77 14.58
C SER A 173 13.99 -7.77 13.68
N SER A 174 13.82 -8.13 12.40
CA SER A 174 14.90 -8.22 11.42
C SER A 174 15.59 -6.89 11.15
N ASP A 175 16.87 -6.96 10.78
CA ASP A 175 17.53 -5.90 10.00
C ASP A 175 17.33 -6.18 8.50
N GLY A 176 17.71 -5.23 7.64
CA GLY A 176 17.59 -5.34 6.19
C GLY A 176 16.53 -4.41 5.60
N PHE A 177 16.62 -4.25 4.28
CA PHE A 177 15.81 -3.34 3.49
C PHE A 177 14.30 -3.53 3.73
N ARG A 178 13.79 -4.77 3.66
CA ARG A 178 12.37 -5.10 3.81
C ARG A 178 11.82 -4.56 5.12
N ASN A 179 12.46 -4.87 6.25
CA ASN A 179 11.91 -4.50 7.55
C ASN A 179 12.04 -3.00 7.86
N HIS A 180 13.08 -2.34 7.33
CA HIS A 180 13.25 -0.89 7.43
C HIS A 180 12.28 -0.12 6.54
N LEU A 181 11.98 -0.65 5.35
CA LEU A 181 10.94 -0.11 4.46
C LEU A 181 9.54 -0.33 5.06
N GLU A 182 9.24 -1.51 5.57
CA GLU A 182 7.99 -1.81 6.26
C GLU A 182 7.82 -0.95 7.52
N GLY A 183 8.91 -0.74 8.26
CA GLY A 183 9.01 0.26 9.32
C GLY A 183 8.82 -0.27 10.74
N TRP A 184 9.12 -1.55 11.00
CA TRP A 184 9.20 -2.09 12.36
C TRP A 184 10.54 -1.81 13.04
N ARG A 185 11.55 -1.42 12.26
CA ARG A 185 12.89 -1.00 12.68
C ARG A 185 13.31 0.25 11.91
N GLY A 186 14.34 0.92 12.42
CA GLY A 186 14.93 2.10 11.79
C GLY A 186 14.01 3.32 11.78
N VAL A 187 14.12 4.12 10.71
CA VAL A 187 13.43 5.41 10.53
C VAL A 187 11.93 5.30 10.32
N ASN A 188 11.40 4.08 10.16
CA ASN A 188 9.97 3.79 9.97
C ASN A 188 9.36 4.50 8.75
N LEU A 189 9.30 3.81 7.61
CA LEU A 189 8.71 4.34 6.38
C LEU A 189 7.22 4.00 6.28
N HIS A 190 6.87 2.80 5.79
CA HIS A 190 5.48 2.38 5.52
C HIS A 190 4.56 2.53 6.75
N ASN A 191 4.92 1.94 7.90
CA ASN A 191 4.07 1.99 9.10
C ASN A 191 3.79 3.44 9.56
N ARG A 192 4.77 4.35 9.43
CA ARG A 192 4.61 5.77 9.79
C ARG A 192 3.59 6.46 8.91
N VAL A 193 3.50 6.13 7.61
CA VAL A 193 2.48 6.70 6.71
C VAL A 193 1.08 6.24 7.09
N HIS A 194 0.91 4.95 7.41
CA HIS A 194 -0.35 4.42 7.93
C HIS A 194 -0.83 5.17 9.18
N VAL A 195 0.08 5.41 10.13
CA VAL A 195 -0.20 6.18 11.36
C VAL A 195 -0.47 7.65 11.07
N TRP A 196 0.26 8.27 10.12
CA TRP A 196 0.09 9.67 9.75
C TRP A 196 -1.28 9.96 9.16
N VAL A 197 -1.80 9.07 8.30
CA VAL A 197 -3.15 9.23 7.74
C VAL A 197 -4.21 9.03 8.83
N GLY A 198 -4.02 8.05 9.71
CA GLY A 198 -4.95 7.74 10.80
C GLY A 198 -6.25 7.11 10.31
N GLY A 199 -7.29 7.13 11.14
CA GLY A 199 -8.59 6.57 10.77
C GLY A 199 -8.52 5.08 10.41
N GLN A 200 -9.14 4.67 9.30
CA GLN A 200 -9.04 3.28 8.85
C GLN A 200 -7.62 2.91 8.40
N MET A 201 -6.84 3.84 7.84
CA MET A 201 -5.44 3.59 7.43
C MET A 201 -4.56 3.12 8.59
N ALA A 202 -4.88 3.46 9.83
CA ALA A 202 -4.14 3.00 11.01
C ALA A 202 -4.64 1.65 11.58
N THR A 203 -5.39 0.86 10.81
CA THR A 203 -5.99 -0.42 11.26
C THR A 203 -5.77 -1.53 10.23
N GLY A 204 -6.11 -2.78 10.58
CA GLY A 204 -6.04 -3.91 9.64
C GLY A 204 -6.97 -3.81 8.44
N VAL A 205 -8.01 -2.98 8.53
CA VAL A 205 -8.93 -2.67 7.43
C VAL A 205 -8.52 -1.38 6.68
N SER A 206 -7.22 -1.06 6.66
CA SER A 206 -6.65 0.11 5.98
C SER A 206 -7.04 0.26 4.51
N PRO A 207 -7.28 -0.81 3.72
CA PRO A 207 -7.77 -0.65 2.34
C PRO A 207 -9.16 0.00 2.24
N ASN A 208 -9.91 0.19 3.33
CA ASN A 208 -11.12 1.01 3.30
C ASN A 208 -10.87 2.45 2.82
N ASP A 209 -9.65 2.97 3.01
CA ASP A 209 -9.24 4.25 2.48
C ASP A 209 -8.56 4.05 1.11
N PRO A 210 -9.05 4.67 0.02
CA PRO A 210 -8.41 4.55 -1.29
C PRO A 210 -6.94 4.96 -1.32
N VAL A 211 -6.47 5.80 -0.40
CA VAL A 211 -5.05 6.18 -0.32
C VAL A 211 -4.13 4.98 -0.01
N PHE A 212 -4.67 3.89 0.54
CA PHE A 212 -3.94 2.63 0.74
C PHE A 212 -3.23 2.18 -0.54
N TRP A 213 -3.96 2.19 -1.66
CA TRP A 213 -3.44 1.71 -2.94
C TRP A 213 -2.31 2.57 -3.47
N LEU A 214 -2.44 3.89 -3.31
CA LEU A 214 -1.42 4.86 -3.73
C LEU A 214 -0.17 4.80 -2.84
N HIS A 215 -0.37 4.59 -1.54
CA HIS A 215 0.70 4.39 -0.59
C HIS A 215 1.50 3.12 -0.93
N HIS A 216 0.82 1.99 -1.11
CA HIS A 216 1.45 0.71 -1.43
C HIS A 216 2.06 0.67 -2.83
N ALA A 217 1.48 1.38 -3.81
CA ALA A 217 2.12 1.55 -5.11
C ALA A 217 3.46 2.31 -5.01
N TYR A 218 3.62 3.24 -4.06
CA TYR A 218 4.92 3.88 -3.82
C TYR A 218 5.89 2.97 -3.06
N ILE A 219 5.42 2.16 -2.10
CA ILE A 219 6.24 1.13 -1.47
C ILE A 219 6.79 0.14 -2.51
N ASP A 220 5.94 -0.28 -3.43
CA ASP A 220 6.31 -1.13 -4.55
C ASP A 220 7.31 -0.45 -5.51
N LYS A 221 7.15 0.86 -5.77
CA LYS A 221 8.14 1.66 -6.50
C LYS A 221 9.49 1.69 -5.78
N LEU A 222 9.50 1.89 -4.47
CA LEU A 222 10.72 1.88 -3.67
C LEU A 222 11.42 0.52 -3.70
N TRP A 223 10.66 -0.58 -3.74
CA TRP A 223 11.25 -1.90 -3.96
C TRP A 223 11.89 -2.02 -5.35
N ALA A 224 11.22 -1.55 -6.41
CA ALA A 224 11.81 -1.52 -7.75
C ALA A 224 13.08 -0.65 -7.81
N ASP A 225 13.08 0.50 -7.13
CA ASP A 225 14.24 1.39 -7.06
C ASP A 225 15.39 0.75 -6.26
N TRP A 226 15.09 0.02 -5.18
CA TRP A 226 16.08 -0.77 -4.46
C TRP A 226 16.70 -1.87 -5.32
N GLN A 227 15.89 -2.61 -6.09
CA GLN A 227 16.37 -3.65 -7.01
C GLN A 227 17.34 -3.06 -8.06
N ARG A 228 17.07 -1.85 -8.56
CA ARG A 228 17.98 -1.13 -9.47
C ARG A 228 19.27 -0.69 -8.79
N ARG A 229 19.22 -0.26 -7.53
CA ARG A 229 20.40 0.16 -6.76
C ARG A 229 21.27 -1.02 -6.34
N HIS A 230 20.69 -2.20 -6.14
CA HIS A 230 21.38 -3.41 -5.66
C HIS A 230 21.14 -4.60 -6.60
N PRO A 231 21.60 -4.56 -7.86
CA PRO A 231 21.33 -5.63 -8.83
C PRO A 231 21.98 -6.97 -8.48
N ALA A 232 22.95 -6.97 -7.56
CA ALA A 232 23.59 -8.18 -7.03
C ALA A 232 22.85 -8.79 -5.83
N SER A 233 21.86 -8.10 -5.27
CA SER A 233 21.07 -8.56 -4.13
C SER A 233 19.77 -9.21 -4.59
N GLY A 234 19.46 -10.37 -4.02
CA GLY A 234 18.24 -11.12 -4.29
C GLY A 234 17.26 -11.12 -3.12
N TYR A 235 16.06 -11.63 -3.36
CA TYR A 235 15.12 -11.96 -2.30
C TYR A 235 15.73 -13.02 -1.37
N LEU A 236 15.47 -12.86 -0.08
CA LEU A 236 15.81 -13.81 0.97
C LEU A 236 14.58 -13.99 1.86
N PRO A 237 14.35 -15.17 2.46
CA PRO A 237 15.16 -16.38 2.38
C PRO A 237 14.96 -17.18 1.08
N LEU A 238 15.88 -18.11 0.79
CA LEU A 238 15.88 -18.89 -0.44
C LEU A 238 15.11 -20.21 -0.33
N SER A 239 15.17 -20.90 0.82
CA SER A 239 14.56 -22.22 0.99
C SER A 239 14.63 -22.72 2.43
N GLY A 240 13.65 -23.53 2.83
CA GLY A 240 13.65 -24.32 4.06
C GLY A 240 13.41 -23.50 5.32
N THR A 241 12.74 -22.35 5.22
CA THR A 241 12.49 -21.45 6.36
C THR A 241 11.10 -21.70 6.94
N PRO A 242 10.98 -22.24 8.17
CA PRO A 242 9.67 -22.44 8.79
C PRO A 242 8.88 -21.12 8.90
N ASP A 243 7.57 -21.19 8.68
CA ASP A 243 6.60 -20.11 8.87
C ASP A 243 6.79 -18.86 7.98
N VAL A 244 7.72 -18.91 7.02
CA VAL A 244 8.13 -17.79 6.17
C VAL A 244 8.14 -18.23 4.73
N VAL A 245 7.56 -17.44 3.83
CA VAL A 245 7.55 -17.75 2.40
C VAL A 245 8.95 -17.58 1.80
N ASP A 246 9.57 -18.69 1.43
CA ASP A 246 10.84 -18.72 0.70
C ASP A 246 10.67 -18.27 -0.78
N LEU A 247 11.78 -17.95 -1.45
CA LEU A 247 11.80 -17.41 -2.82
C LEU A 247 10.90 -18.18 -3.81
N ASP A 248 10.95 -19.52 -3.76
CA ASP A 248 10.24 -20.42 -4.67
C ASP A 248 8.98 -21.05 -4.06
N GLU A 249 8.51 -20.55 -2.92
CA GLU A 249 7.29 -20.99 -2.26
C GLU A 249 6.08 -20.15 -2.69
N THR A 250 4.91 -20.78 -2.84
CA THR A 250 3.69 -20.09 -3.25
C THR A 250 3.12 -19.25 -2.11
N MET A 251 2.67 -18.03 -2.41
CA MET A 251 2.06 -17.14 -1.42
C MET A 251 0.56 -17.35 -1.30
N LYS A 252 0.08 -17.50 -0.06
CA LYS A 252 -1.35 -17.37 0.28
C LYS A 252 -1.82 -15.92 0.05
N PRO A 253 -3.10 -15.71 -0.30
CA PRO A 253 -4.15 -16.71 -0.47
C PRO A 253 -4.19 -17.31 -1.88
N TRP A 254 -3.35 -16.85 -2.81
CA TRP A 254 -3.45 -17.22 -4.23
C TRP A 254 -2.95 -18.64 -4.50
N ASN A 255 -1.89 -19.07 -3.81
CA ASN A 255 -1.27 -20.39 -3.94
C ASN A 255 -0.86 -20.75 -5.38
N ASP A 256 -0.75 -19.76 -6.27
CA ASP A 256 -0.45 -19.90 -7.69
C ASP A 256 0.74 -19.04 -8.15
N VAL A 257 1.33 -18.28 -7.21
CA VAL A 257 2.38 -17.30 -7.48
C VAL A 257 3.39 -17.29 -6.34
N LYS A 258 4.66 -17.13 -6.69
CA LYS A 258 5.80 -17.13 -5.78
C LYS A 258 6.46 -15.74 -5.75
N PRO A 259 7.28 -15.42 -4.73
CA PRO A 259 8.14 -14.24 -4.77
C PRO A 259 8.97 -14.16 -6.06
N ALA A 260 9.53 -15.29 -6.52
CA ALA A 260 10.31 -15.39 -7.76
C ALA A 260 9.58 -14.85 -9.00
N ASP A 261 8.28 -15.11 -9.12
CA ASP A 261 7.45 -14.69 -10.27
C ASP A 261 7.19 -13.18 -10.30
N LEU A 262 7.48 -12.48 -9.20
CA LEU A 262 7.10 -11.08 -8.98
C LEU A 262 8.32 -10.16 -8.80
N LEU A 263 9.54 -10.68 -8.86
CA LEU A 263 10.75 -9.87 -8.70
C LEU A 263 10.86 -8.81 -9.80
N ASP A 264 10.60 -9.19 -11.06
CA ASP A 264 10.58 -8.26 -12.18
C ASP A 264 9.18 -7.67 -12.39
N HIS A 265 8.95 -6.46 -11.88
CA HIS A 265 7.71 -5.72 -12.09
C HIS A 265 7.45 -5.39 -13.57
N THR A 266 8.49 -5.32 -14.41
CA THR A 266 8.36 -4.93 -15.82
C THR A 266 7.72 -6.02 -16.69
N ALA A 267 7.51 -7.23 -16.16
CA ALA A 267 6.62 -8.21 -16.78
C ALA A 267 5.15 -7.76 -16.75
N PHE A 268 4.78 -6.80 -15.89
CA PHE A 268 3.40 -6.42 -15.61
C PHE A 268 3.11 -4.93 -15.86
N TYR A 269 3.98 -4.03 -15.41
CA TYR A 269 3.81 -2.56 -15.48
C TYR A 269 5.16 -1.83 -15.37
N THR A 270 5.15 -0.53 -15.66
CA THR A 270 6.26 0.37 -15.34
C THR A 270 5.80 1.53 -14.46
N PHE A 271 6.76 2.25 -13.88
CA PHE A 271 6.54 3.56 -13.26
C PHE A 271 6.92 4.66 -14.26
N ASP A 272 6.30 5.83 -14.15
CA ASP A 272 6.75 7.02 -14.88
C ASP A 272 8.17 7.44 -14.48
N THR A 273 8.83 8.16 -15.39
CA THR A 273 10.23 8.60 -15.27
C THR A 273 10.37 10.07 -14.87
N VAL A 274 9.26 10.72 -14.51
CA VAL A 274 9.11 12.19 -14.40
C VAL A 274 9.19 12.65 -12.94
#